data_AF-A0AAP9DQ71-F1
#
_entry.id   AF-A0AAP9DQ71-F1
#
_cell.length_a   1.000
_cell.length_b   1.000
_cell.length_c   1.000
_cell.angle_alpha   90.00
_cell.angle_beta   90.00
_cell.angle_gamma   90.00
#
_symmetry.space_group_name_H-M   'P 1'
#
loop_
_entity.id
_entity.type
_entity.pdbx_description
1 polymer ?
#
loop_
_entity_poly.entity_id
_entity_poly.type
_entity_poly.pdbx_seq_one_letter_code
_entity_poly.pdbx_strand_id
1 'polypeptide(L)'
;MHEPQTKQITRFGLTITGLDVYFPKKETVIKIGKMSLRMNPDTKLFEEYRLWWLEPGEHPKIIDEQRFDRTILRKKKRNLFRYLFSEFFC
;
A
#
# COMPACT_ATOMS: atom_id res chain seq x y z
N MET A 1 6.02 -37.10 9.44
CA MET A 1 5.23 -35.85 9.56
C MET A 1 5.89 -34.83 8.65
N HIS A 2 5.18 -34.34 7.63
CA HIS A 2 5.64 -33.17 6.87
C HIS A 2 5.23 -31.93 7.66
N GLU A 3 6.20 -31.10 8.04
CA GLU A 3 5.88 -29.80 8.61
C GLU A 3 5.14 -28.96 7.55
N PRO A 4 4.02 -28.33 7.91
CA PRO A 4 3.32 -27.49 6.97
C PRO A 4 4.14 -26.26 6.63
N GLN A 5 4.35 -26.02 5.34
CA GLN A 5 5.14 -24.89 4.89
C GLN A 5 4.22 -23.69 4.69
N THR A 6 4.22 -22.76 5.63
CA THR A 6 3.60 -21.45 5.43
C THR A 6 4.54 -20.55 4.64
N LYS A 7 4.03 -19.85 3.62
CA LYS A 7 4.78 -18.85 2.85
C LYS A 7 4.06 -17.50 2.87
N GLN A 8 4.75 -16.48 3.37
CA GLN A 8 4.28 -15.11 3.30
C GLN A 8 4.71 -14.47 1.98
N ILE A 9 3.76 -13.84 1.27
CA ILE A 9 4.01 -13.09 0.05
C ILE A 9 3.49 -11.67 0.23
N THR A 10 4.38 -10.70 0.06
CA THR A 10 4.03 -9.27 0.05
C THR A 10 3.89 -8.79 -1.39
N ARG A 11 2.76 -8.15 -1.70
CA ARG A 11 2.49 -7.50 -2.97
C ARG A 11 2.36 -6.00 -2.76
N PHE A 12 2.81 -5.24 -3.74
CA PHE A 12 2.71 -3.79 -3.72
C PHE A 12 1.85 -3.34 -4.90
N GLY A 13 0.99 -2.35 -4.69
CA GLY A 13 0.13 -1.86 -5.76
C GLY A 13 -0.27 -0.40 -5.65
N LEU A 14 -0.83 0.11 -6.73
CA LEU A 14 -1.44 1.42 -6.82
C LEU A 14 -2.90 1.25 -7.21
N THR A 15 -3.79 1.95 -6.52
CA THR A 15 -5.17 2.16 -6.99
C THR A 15 -5.18 3.46 -7.78
N ILE A 16 -5.36 3.37 -9.10
CA ILE A 16 -5.47 4.52 -10.00
C ILE A 16 -6.89 4.53 -10.54
N THR A 17 -7.64 5.61 -10.31
CA THR A 17 -9.04 5.75 -10.77
C THR A 17 -9.92 4.53 -10.44
N GLY A 18 -9.73 3.93 -9.27
CA GLY A 18 -10.47 2.74 -8.82
C GLY A 18 -9.95 1.39 -9.34
N LEU A 19 -8.89 1.37 -10.15
CA LEU A 19 -8.26 0.14 -10.66
C LEU A 19 -6.97 -0.16 -9.90
N ASP A 20 -6.84 -1.40 -9.44
CA ASP A 20 -5.67 -1.88 -8.71
C ASP A 20 -4.61 -2.43 -9.68
N VAL A 21 -3.41 -1.84 -9.63
CA VAL A 21 -2.26 -2.22 -10.45
C VAL A 21 -1.14 -2.72 -9.54
N TYR A 22 -0.68 -3.93 -9.78
CA TYR A 22 0.34 -4.60 -8.96
C TYR A 22 1.75 -4.47 -9.55
N PHE A 23 2.73 -4.36 -8.66
CA PHE A 23 4.14 -4.26 -9.00
C PHE A 23 4.99 -5.25 -8.20
N PRO A 24 6.06 -5.81 -8.81
CA PRO A 24 6.91 -6.80 -8.16
C PRO A 24 7.85 -6.18 -7.12
N LYS A 25 8.18 -4.89 -7.24
CA LYS A 25 9.14 -4.19 -6.38
C LYS A 25 8.51 -2.96 -5.73
N LYS A 26 8.78 -2.78 -4.44
CA LYS A 26 8.35 -1.62 -3.65
C LYS A 26 8.86 -0.29 -4.22
N GLU A 27 10.10 -0.26 -4.69
CA GLU A 27 10.70 0.96 -5.26
C GLU A 27 9.98 1.41 -6.53
N THR A 28 9.65 0.45 -7.40
CA THR A 28 8.92 0.68 -8.65
C THR A 28 7.55 1.26 -8.37
N VAL A 29 6.81 0.69 -7.40
CA VAL A 29 5.47 1.20 -7.05
C VAL A 29 5.52 2.62 -6.51
N ILE A 30 6.55 2.96 -5.71
CA ILE A 30 6.71 4.31 -5.16
C ILE A 30 7.06 5.30 -6.28
N LYS A 31 7.96 4.92 -7.20
CA LYS A 31 8.36 5.77 -8.33
C LYS A 31 7.16 6.07 -9.23
N ILE A 32 6.42 5.04 -9.61
CA ILE A 32 5.23 5.17 -10.47
C ILE A 32 4.11 5.88 -9.73
N GLY A 33 3.89 5.59 -8.45
CA GLY A 33 2.87 6.25 -7.63
C GLY A 33 3.08 7.76 -7.53
N LYS A 34 4.33 8.21 -7.37
CA LYS A 34 4.68 9.64 -7.39
C LYS A 34 4.42 10.30 -8.75
N MET A 35 4.60 9.56 -9.85
CA MET A 35 4.29 10.05 -11.20
C MET A 35 2.77 10.10 -11.43
N SER A 36 2.07 9.01 -11.11
CA SER A 36 0.62 8.90 -11.25
C SER A 36 -0.11 9.95 -10.43
N LEU A 37 0.33 10.27 -9.22
CA LEU A 37 -0.26 11.34 -8.41
C LEU A 37 -0.28 12.72 -9.07
N ARG A 38 0.63 12.99 -10.02
CA ARG A 38 0.63 14.26 -10.76
C ARG A 38 -0.50 14.34 -11.78
N MET A 39 -0.93 13.18 -12.29
CA MET A 39 -1.96 13.06 -13.33
C MET A 39 -3.32 12.72 -12.70
N ASN A 40 -3.33 11.89 -11.67
CA ASN A 40 -4.49 11.35 -10.98
C ASN A 40 -4.31 11.57 -9.46
N PRO A 41 -4.86 12.66 -8.88
CA PRO A 41 -4.68 12.99 -7.47
C PRO A 41 -5.24 11.94 -6.51
N ASP A 42 -6.18 11.12 -6.98
CA ASP A 42 -6.79 10.02 -6.23
C ASP A 42 -5.96 8.73 -6.24
N THR A 43 -4.75 8.75 -6.82
CA THR A 43 -3.86 7.58 -6.80
C THR A 43 -3.53 7.22 -5.36
N LYS A 44 -3.89 6.01 -4.93
CA LYS A 44 -3.55 5.46 -3.61
C LYS A 44 -2.48 4.39 -3.76
N LEU A 45 -1.58 4.32 -2.80
CA LEU A 45 -0.60 3.24 -2.68
C LEU A 45 -1.14 2.22 -1.69
N PHE A 46 -1.01 0.94 -1.98
CA PHE A 46 -1.35 -0.12 -1.04
C PHE A 46 -0.27 -1.21 -0.98
N GLU A 47 -0.21 -1.88 0.15
CA GLU A 47 0.59 -3.08 0.36
C GLU A 47 -0.31 -4.20 0.85
N GLU A 48 -0.13 -5.38 0.29
CA GLU A 48 -0.99 -6.53 0.54
C GLU A 48 -0.13 -7.70 1.00
N TYR A 49 -0.44 -8.25 2.16
CA TYR A 49 0.25 -9.41 2.74
C TYR A 49 -0.68 -10.61 2.64
N ARG A 50 -0.20 -11.68 1.99
CA ARG A 50 -0.90 -12.96 1.93
C ARG A 50 -0.08 -14.02 2.59
N LEU A 51 -0.70 -14.77 3.50
CA LEU A 51 -0.12 -15.97 4.08
C LEU A 51 -0.69 -17.19 3.36
N TRP A 52 0.18 -17.97 2.73
CA TRP A 52 -0.18 -19.17 2.00
C TRP A 52 0.17 -20.42 2.80
N TRP A 53 -0.74 -21.38 2.83
CA TRP A 53 -0.47 -22.75 3.23
C TRP A 53 0.01 -23.54 2.01
N LEU A 54 1.19 -24.14 2.12
CA LEU A 54 1.75 -25.02 1.10
C LEU A 54 1.86 -26.42 1.69
N GLU A 55 1.05 -27.32 1.17
CA GLU A 55 1.08 -28.74 1.52
C GLU A 55 1.40 -29.56 0.27
N PRO A 56 2.41 -30.46 0.31
CA PRO A 56 2.73 -31.30 -0.84
C PRO A 56 1.53 -32.16 -1.25
N GLY A 57 1.11 -32.05 -2.51
CA GLY A 57 -0.03 -32.80 -3.04
C GLY A 57 -1.38 -32.09 -2.92
N GLU A 58 -1.45 -30.94 -2.25
CA GLU A 58 -2.64 -30.07 -2.25
C GLU A 58 -2.40 -28.77 -3.02
N HIS A 59 -3.49 -28.12 -3.42
CA HIS A 59 -3.43 -26.77 -3.97
C HIS A 59 -3.11 -25.75 -2.86
N PRO A 60 -2.26 -24.74 -3.15
CA PRO A 60 -1.98 -23.66 -2.21
C PRO A 60 -3.26 -22.97 -1.74
N LYS A 61 -3.42 -22.79 -0.42
CA LYS A 61 -4.57 -22.13 0.19
C LYS A 61 -4.13 -20.81 0.83
N ILE A 62 -4.93 -19.76 0.68
CA ILE A 62 -4.71 -18.51 1.42
C ILE A 62 -5.30 -18.71 2.82
N ILE A 63 -4.47 -18.52 3.84
CA ILE A 63 -4.84 -18.61 5.25
C ILE A 63 -5.26 -17.24 5.76
N ASP A 64 -4.52 -16.21 5.34
CA ASP A 64 -4.73 -14.83 5.78
C ASP A 64 -4.39 -13.85 4.66
N GLU A 65 -5.14 -12.76 4.60
CA GLU A 65 -4.96 -11.67 3.64
C GLU A 65 -5.19 -10.33 4.33
N GLN A 66 -4.18 -9.47 4.31
CA GLN A 66 -4.25 -8.15 4.91
C GLN A 66 -3.83 -7.06 3.91
N ARG A 67 -4.71 -6.09 3.68
CA ARG A 67 -4.45 -4.93 2.83
C ARG A 67 -4.23 -3.68 3.68
N PHE A 68 -3.16 -2.97 3.37
CA PHE A 68 -2.79 -1.71 4.01
C PHE A 68 -2.76 -0.59 2.99
N ASP A 69 -3.78 0.27 3.01
CA ASP A 69 -3.80 1.48 2.20
C ASP A 69 -2.84 2.52 2.78
N ARG A 70 -1.70 2.71 2.13
CA ARG A 70 -0.70 3.71 2.48
C ARG A 70 -1.04 5.02 1.79
N THR A 71 -1.81 5.86 2.47
CA THR A 71 -2.22 7.21 2.01
C THR A 71 -1.09 8.25 1.88
N ILE A 72 0.18 7.88 2.06
CA ILE A 72 1.28 8.85 2.19
C ILE A 72 2.25 8.77 1.01
N LEU A 73 1.81 9.30 -0.13
CA LEU A 73 2.71 9.79 -1.18
C LEU A 73 2.58 11.32 -1.36
N ARG A 74 1.99 12.02 -0.38
CA ARG A 74 2.01 13.49 -0.36
C ARG A 74 3.39 13.99 0.04
N LYS A 75 4.04 14.77 -0.84
CA LYS A 75 5.02 15.77 -0.40
C LYS A 75 4.27 16.66 0.59
N LYS A 76 4.58 16.57 1.88
CA LYS A 76 4.21 17.60 2.84
C LYS A 76 4.94 18.87 2.39
N LYS A 77 4.33 19.68 1.51
CA LYS A 77 4.69 21.10 1.44
C LYS A 77 4.31 21.64 2.81
N ARG A 78 5.28 21.71 3.72
CA ARG A 78 5.21 22.55 4.92
C ARG A 78 5.09 23.99 4.42
N ASN A 79 3.88 24.41 4.06
CA ASN A 79 3.45 25.78 4.34
C ASN A 79 2.73 25.70 5.68
N LEU A 80 3.53 25.51 6.72
CA LEU A 80 3.12 25.72 8.10
C LEU A 80 3.34 27.21 8.37
N PHE A 81 2.58 28.06 7.68
CA PHE A 81 2.56 29.48 7.95
C PHE A 81 1.11 29.93 7.83
N ARG A 82 0.61 30.49 8.93
CA ARG A 82 -0.69 31.16 9.05
C ARG A 82 -1.89 30.26 8.82
N TYR A 83 -2.48 29.79 9.90
CA TYR A 83 -3.87 30.03 10.29
C TYR A 83 -4.16 29.12 11.48
N LEU A 84 -4.81 29.67 12.52
CA LEU A 84 -5.17 29.06 13.80
C LEU A 84 -4.12 29.15 14.92
N PHE A 85 -3.70 30.37 15.25
CA PHE A 85 -3.47 30.79 16.65
C PHE A 85 -3.62 32.32 16.72
N SER A 86 -4.86 32.78 16.50
CA SER A 86 -5.26 34.16 16.79
C SER A 86 -6.73 34.16 17.18
N GLU A 87 -7.09 33.40 18.21
CA GLU A 87 -8.41 33.52 18.86
C GLU A 87 -8.43 32.82 20.24
N PHE A 88 -7.35 32.96 21.01
CA PHE A 88 -7.35 32.67 22.45
C PHE A 88 -6.60 33.79 23.19
N PHE A 89 -7.10 35.02 23.01
CA PHE A 89 -6.91 36.12 23.94
C PHE A 89 -8.17 36.99 23.86
N CYS A 90 -9.14 36.66 24.72
CA CYS A 90 -10.05 37.59 25.37
C CYS A 90 -10.38 37.00 26.74
#